data_AF-A0A7J8PLA0-F1
#
_entry.id   AF-A0A7J8PLA0-F1
#
_cell.length_a   1.000
_cell.length_b   1.000
_cell.length_c   1.000
_cell.angle_alpha   90.00
_cell.angle_beta   90.00
_cell.angle_gamma   90.00
#
_symmetry.space_group_name_H-M   'P 1'
#
loop_
_entity.id
_entity.type
_entity.pdbx_description
1 polymer ?
#
loop_
_entity_poly.entity_id
_entity_poly.type
_entity_poly.pdbx_seq_one_letter_code
_entity_poly.pdbx_strand_id
1 'polypeptide(L)'
;MQYFLPILEWGPRYTFQFLKSDLISGITIASLAIPQGISYAKLANLPPILGLYSSFIPPLIYAMMGSSRDLAVGTVAVASLLIGSMLGDEVNATENPALYLHLAFTATFFAGLLQASLGLLRLGFIVDFLSHATIVGFMGGAATVVILQQLKGILGLQHFTQSTDIISVLRSVFSQIHEVNFYFYFSIYLYIVNF
;
A
#
# COMPACT_ATOMS: atom_id res chain seq x y z
N MET A 1 31.08 -6.57 -5.36
CA MET A 1 30.22 -6.12 -4.24
C MET A 1 29.45 -4.82 -4.50
N GLN A 2 29.93 -3.89 -5.34
CA GLN A 2 29.22 -2.64 -5.64
C GLN A 2 27.84 -2.80 -6.31
N TYR A 3 27.58 -3.92 -7.02
CA TYR A 3 26.27 -4.20 -7.62
C TYR A 3 25.17 -4.62 -6.62
N PHE A 4 25.53 -5.11 -5.42
CA PHE A 4 24.55 -5.65 -4.45
C PHE A 4 24.26 -4.70 -3.29
N LEU A 5 25.18 -3.78 -2.98
CA LEU A 5 25.02 -2.79 -1.91
C LEU A 5 25.37 -1.39 -2.46
N PRO A 6 24.46 -0.77 -3.24
CA PRO A 6 24.66 0.57 -3.79
C PRO A 6 24.97 1.63 -2.73
N ILE A 7 24.54 1.41 -1.49
CA ILE A 7 24.84 2.27 -0.33
C ILE A 7 26.33 2.53 -0.10
N LEU A 8 27.18 1.56 -0.42
CA LEU A 8 28.64 1.72 -0.26
C LEU A 8 29.24 2.69 -1.29
N GLU A 9 28.55 2.90 -2.42
CA GLU A 9 28.99 3.82 -3.46
C GLU A 9 28.47 5.25 -3.19
N TRP A 10 27.26 5.36 -2.65
CA TRP A 10 26.56 6.62 -2.54
C TRP A 10 26.72 7.28 -1.17
N GLY A 11 26.87 6.47 -0.11
CA GLY A 11 27.07 6.90 1.27
C GLY A 11 28.30 7.79 1.47
N PRO A 12 29.49 7.43 0.95
CA PRO A 12 30.69 8.27 1.08
C PRO A 12 30.60 9.62 0.36
N ARG A 13 29.72 9.74 -0.64
CA ARG A 13 29.49 10.96 -1.42
C ARG A 13 28.32 11.79 -0.88
N TYR A 14 27.74 11.37 0.24
CA TYR A 14 26.58 12.01 0.85
C TYR A 14 27.00 13.27 1.60
N THR A 15 26.34 14.40 1.30
CA THR A 15 26.67 15.70 1.88
C THR A 15 25.60 16.12 2.90
N PHE A 16 25.97 17.01 3.80
CA PHE A 16 25.03 17.53 4.81
C PHE A 16 23.87 18.33 4.20
N GLN A 17 24.04 18.86 2.99
CA GLN A 17 22.95 19.52 2.26
C GLN A 17 21.89 18.52 1.79
N PHE A 18 22.29 17.34 1.32
CA PHE A 18 21.36 16.26 0.99
C PHE A 18 20.60 15.78 2.22
N LEU A 19 21.28 15.68 3.38
CA LEU A 19 20.61 15.30 4.63
C LEU A 19 19.44 16.22 5.00
N LYS A 20 19.60 17.54 4.83
CA LYS A 20 18.52 18.49 5.12
C LYS A 20 17.32 18.31 4.19
N SER A 21 17.58 18.15 2.89
CA SER A 21 16.51 17.91 1.91
C SER A 21 15.82 16.57 2.13
N ASP A 22 16.59 15.51 2.40
CA ASP A 22 16.09 14.16 2.65
C ASP A 22 15.33 14.04 3.96
N LEU A 23 15.67 14.85 4.97
CA LEU A 23 14.91 14.91 6.21
C LEU A 23 13.53 15.52 5.99
N ILE A 24 13.44 16.63 5.24
CA ILE A 24 12.17 17.30 4.93
C ILE A 24 11.30 16.39 4.05
N SER A 25 11.86 15.79 3.01
CA SER A 25 11.14 14.85 2.14
C SER A 25 10.75 13.58 2.91
N GLY A 26 11.62 13.05 3.75
CA GLY A 26 11.36 11.88 4.61
C GLY A 26 10.22 12.12 5.59
N ILE A 27 10.17 13.27 6.26
CA ILE A 27 9.04 13.63 7.15
C ILE A 27 7.74 13.75 6.35
N THR A 28 7.81 14.34 5.15
CA THR A 28 6.65 14.49 4.26
C THR A 28 6.12 13.13 3.77
N ILE A 29 7.01 12.22 3.39
CA ILE A 29 6.63 10.87 2.96
C ILE A 29 6.11 10.06 4.15
N ALA A 30 6.75 10.16 5.31
CA ALA A 30 6.34 9.44 6.52
C ALA A 30 4.94 9.87 6.99
N SER A 31 4.62 11.17 6.94
CA SER A 31 3.30 11.67 7.33
C SER A 31 2.18 11.14 6.43
N LEU A 32 2.47 10.86 5.15
CA LEU A 32 1.55 10.22 4.21
C LEU A 32 1.53 8.69 4.37
N ALA A 33 2.69 8.06 4.55
CA ALA A 33 2.83 6.61 4.59
C ALA A 33 2.21 5.95 5.83
N ILE A 34 2.21 6.63 6.99
CA ILE A 34 1.61 6.14 8.24
C ILE A 34 0.09 5.93 8.09
N PRO A 35 -0.72 6.95 7.78
CA PRO A 35 -2.16 6.76 7.62
C PRO A 35 -2.48 5.85 6.42
N GLN A 36 -1.69 5.92 5.35
CA GLN A 36 -1.85 5.04 4.18
C GLN A 36 -1.66 3.56 4.54
N GLY A 37 -0.58 3.22 5.26
CA GLY A 37 -0.31 1.84 5.68
C GLY A 37 -1.39 1.28 6.61
N ILE A 38 -1.88 2.10 7.56
CA ILE A 38 -2.99 1.73 8.43
C ILE A 38 -4.27 1.45 7.64
N SER A 39 -4.58 2.31 6.67
CA SER A 39 -5.76 2.15 5.81
C SER A 39 -5.67 0.88 4.97
N TYR A 40 -4.50 0.61 4.38
CA TYR A 40 -4.30 -0.53 3.50
C TYR A 40 -4.28 -1.87 4.26
N ALA A 41 -3.71 -1.92 5.47
CA ALA A 41 -3.85 -3.09 6.33
C ALA A 41 -5.32 -3.43 6.62
N LYS A 42 -6.17 -2.41 6.84
CA LYS A 42 -7.61 -2.61 7.04
C LYS A 42 -8.31 -3.12 5.77
N LEU A 43 -7.89 -2.68 4.58
CA LEU A 43 -8.40 -3.22 3.31
C LEU A 43 -8.09 -4.72 3.16
N ALA A 44 -6.98 -5.19 3.73
CA ALA A 44 -6.61 -6.60 3.75
C ALA A 44 -7.20 -7.38 4.93
N ASN A 45 -8.10 -6.79 5.73
CA ASN A 45 -8.60 -7.36 7.00
C ASN A 45 -7.48 -7.76 8.00
N LEU A 46 -6.34 -7.06 7.93
CA LEU A 46 -5.20 -7.28 8.81
C LEU A 46 -5.15 -6.26 9.95
N PRO A 47 -4.53 -6.61 11.10
CA PRO A 47 -4.25 -5.64 12.16
C PRO A 47 -3.47 -4.43 11.63
N PRO A 48 -3.89 -3.18 11.95
CA PRO A 48 -3.25 -1.96 11.46
C PRO A 48 -1.74 -1.86 11.68
N ILE A 49 -1.25 -2.46 12.76
CA ILE A 49 0.18 -2.52 13.10
C ILE A 49 1.03 -3.18 12.00
N LEU A 50 0.46 -4.17 11.27
CA LEU A 50 1.17 -4.83 10.17
C LEU A 50 1.37 -3.90 8.98
N GLY A 51 0.45 -2.95 8.77
CA GLY A 51 0.62 -1.88 7.78
C GLY A 51 1.80 -0.98 8.12
N LEU A 52 1.98 -0.63 9.40
CA LEU A 52 3.12 0.16 9.86
C LEU A 52 4.45 -0.59 9.69
N TYR A 53 4.50 -1.88 10.04
CA TYR A 53 5.69 -2.70 9.80
C TYR A 53 6.04 -2.78 8.31
N SER A 54 5.02 -2.93 7.46
CA SER A 54 5.19 -3.00 6.00
C SER A 54 5.56 -1.66 5.36
N SER A 55 5.25 -0.54 6.00
CA SER A 55 5.66 0.81 5.54
C SER A 55 7.03 1.26 6.08
N PHE A 56 7.60 0.56 7.06
CA PHE A 56 8.88 0.92 7.67
C PHE A 56 10.03 0.00 7.28
N ILE A 57 9.82 -1.32 7.36
CA ILE A 57 10.90 -2.31 7.18
C ILE A 57 11.35 -2.42 5.71
N PRO A 58 10.46 -2.58 4.71
CA PRO A 58 10.89 -2.69 3.31
C PRO A 58 11.64 -1.46 2.78
N PRO A 59 11.24 -0.20 3.08
CA PRO A 59 12.01 0.97 2.66
C PRO A 59 13.40 1.04 3.28
N LEU A 60 13.55 0.61 4.53
CA LEU A 60 14.86 0.55 5.19
C LEU A 60 15.79 -0.46 4.48
N ILE A 61 15.27 -1.64 4.14
CA ILE A 61 16.02 -2.65 3.37
C ILE A 61 16.35 -2.11 1.97
N TYR A 62 15.37 -1.47 1.32
CA TYR A 62 15.55 -0.88 -0.01
C TYR A 62 16.55 0.28 0.00
N ALA A 63 16.64 1.10 1.05
CA ALA A 63 17.66 2.15 1.14
C ALA A 63 19.10 1.60 1.11
N MET A 64 19.30 0.37 1.59
CA MET A 64 20.61 -0.31 1.58
C MET A 64 20.91 -1.02 0.25
N MET A 65 19.92 -1.69 -0.33
CA MET A 65 20.08 -2.59 -1.49
C MET A 65 19.59 -2.01 -2.82
N GLY A 66 18.79 -0.95 -2.76
CA GLY A 66 18.09 -0.36 -3.91
C GLY A 66 19.03 0.37 -4.85
N SER A 67 18.78 0.21 -6.15
CA SER A 67 19.55 0.84 -7.23
C SER A 67 19.12 2.29 -7.51
N SER A 68 17.86 2.64 -7.22
CA SER A 68 17.33 4.00 -7.37
C SER A 68 17.19 4.69 -6.02
N ARG A 69 17.70 5.92 -5.92
CA ARG A 69 17.70 6.74 -4.69
C ARG A 69 16.37 7.46 -4.44
N ASP A 70 15.56 7.62 -5.48
CA ASP A 70 14.30 8.37 -5.42
C ASP A 70 13.06 7.47 -5.29
N LEU A 71 13.23 6.13 -5.35
CA LEU A 71 12.11 5.20 -5.25
C LEU A 71 11.66 5.06 -3.79
N ALA A 72 10.45 5.53 -3.51
CA ALA A 72 9.75 5.24 -2.26
C ALA A 72 9.06 3.88 -2.35
N VAL A 73 9.53 2.92 -1.56
CA VAL A 73 8.87 1.62 -1.37
C VAL A 73 7.82 1.77 -0.26
N GLY A 74 6.74 1.00 -0.31
CA GLY A 74 5.73 1.02 0.76
C GLY A 74 4.55 0.10 0.46
N THR A 75 3.53 0.18 1.31
CA THR A 75 2.28 -0.56 1.14
C THR A 75 1.48 -0.04 -0.06
N VAL A 76 0.90 -0.96 -0.83
CA VAL A 76 0.08 -0.65 -2.01
C VAL A 76 -1.35 -1.17 -1.80
N ALA A 77 -2.34 -0.33 -2.17
CA ALA A 77 -3.76 -0.64 -2.02
C ALA A 77 -4.18 -1.91 -2.77
N VAL A 78 -3.74 -2.06 -4.03
CA VAL A 78 -4.12 -3.19 -4.89
C VAL A 78 -3.68 -4.53 -4.30
N ALA A 79 -2.43 -4.60 -3.81
CA ALA A 79 -1.93 -5.81 -3.14
C ALA A 79 -2.72 -6.13 -1.87
N SER A 80 -3.12 -5.10 -1.12
CA SER A 80 -3.89 -5.27 0.12
C SER A 80 -5.30 -5.81 -0.16
N LEU A 81 -5.96 -5.29 -1.20
CA LEU A 81 -7.26 -5.80 -1.64
C LEU A 81 -7.17 -7.24 -2.15
N LEU A 82 -6.12 -7.57 -2.91
CA LEU A 82 -5.91 -8.92 -3.43
C LEU A 82 -5.67 -9.93 -2.30
N ILE A 83 -4.85 -9.59 -1.30
CA ILE A 83 -4.69 -10.42 -0.10
C ILE A 83 -6.04 -10.55 0.62
N GLY A 84 -6.74 -9.43 0.82
CA GLY A 84 -8.04 -9.39 1.49
C GLY A 84 -9.07 -10.33 0.84
N SER A 85 -9.19 -10.30 -0.49
CA SER A 85 -10.12 -11.14 -1.24
C SER A 85 -9.69 -12.60 -1.25
N MET A 86 -8.43 -12.90 -1.58
CA MET A 86 -7.95 -14.29 -1.71
C MET A 86 -8.00 -15.04 -0.38
N LEU A 87 -7.65 -14.37 0.73
CA LEU A 87 -7.72 -15.01 2.05
C LEU A 87 -9.15 -15.02 2.59
N GLY A 88 -9.95 -13.99 2.28
CA GLY A 88 -11.35 -13.91 2.72
C GLY A 88 -12.24 -15.01 2.16
N ASP A 89 -11.92 -15.51 0.96
CA ASP A 89 -12.59 -16.65 0.33
C ASP A 89 -12.28 -17.99 1.04
N GLU A 90 -11.12 -18.10 1.69
CA GLU A 90 -10.66 -19.32 2.37
C GLU A 90 -10.98 -19.33 3.87
N VAL A 91 -10.78 -18.20 4.55
CA VAL A 91 -10.92 -18.08 6.01
C VAL A 91 -11.50 -16.72 6.38
N ASN A 92 -12.54 -16.74 7.23
CA ASN A 92 -13.09 -15.52 7.78
C ASN A 92 -12.14 -14.92 8.84
N ALA A 93 -11.71 -13.68 8.63
CA ALA A 93 -10.79 -12.96 9.51
C ALA A 93 -11.35 -12.76 10.94
N THR A 94 -12.67 -12.75 11.12
CA THR A 94 -13.29 -12.58 12.45
C THR A 94 -13.43 -13.89 13.22
N GLU A 95 -13.69 -14.99 12.53
CA GLU A 95 -13.88 -16.30 13.15
C GLU A 95 -12.55 -16.95 13.53
N ASN A 96 -11.54 -16.86 12.66
CA ASN A 96 -10.23 -17.49 12.86
C ASN A 96 -9.07 -16.51 12.56
N PRO A 97 -8.88 -15.45 13.37
CA PRO A 97 -7.88 -14.41 13.10
C PRO A 97 -6.44 -14.93 13.08
N ALA A 98 -6.11 -15.93 13.91
CA ALA A 98 -4.77 -16.52 13.96
C ALA A 98 -4.41 -17.29 12.68
N LEU A 99 -5.39 -18.01 12.11
CA LEU A 99 -5.22 -18.75 10.86
C LEU A 99 -5.12 -17.78 9.67
N TYR A 100 -5.97 -16.75 9.64
CA TYR A 100 -5.92 -15.69 8.63
C TYR A 100 -4.54 -15.03 8.57
N LEU A 101 -3.97 -14.69 9.73
CA LEU A 101 -2.61 -14.14 9.82
C LEU A 101 -1.54 -15.11 9.33
N HIS A 102 -1.65 -16.40 9.65
CA HIS A 102 -0.72 -17.41 9.14
C HIS A 102 -0.77 -17.52 7.61
N LEU A 103 -1.97 -17.50 7.02
CA LEU A 103 -2.13 -17.49 5.57
C LEU A 103 -1.53 -16.23 4.94
N ALA A 104 -1.73 -15.06 5.55
CA ALA A 104 -1.17 -13.81 5.06
C ALA A 104 0.36 -13.82 5.05
N PHE A 105 0.98 -14.28 6.15
CA PHE A 105 2.43 -14.37 6.23
C PHE A 105 3.01 -15.44 5.31
N THR A 106 2.38 -16.60 5.20
CA THR A 106 2.84 -17.66 4.29
C THR A 106 2.73 -17.23 2.82
N ALA A 107 1.61 -16.65 2.41
CA ALA A 107 1.44 -16.09 1.07
C ALA A 107 2.49 -15.01 0.76
N THR A 108 2.72 -14.09 1.70
CA THR A 108 3.73 -13.02 1.57
C THR A 108 5.14 -13.61 1.47
N PHE A 109 5.45 -14.64 2.27
CA PHE A 109 6.74 -15.32 2.24
C PHE A 109 6.99 -15.99 0.89
N PHE A 110 6.01 -16.73 0.35
CA PHE A 110 6.14 -17.36 -0.97
C PHE A 110 6.20 -16.33 -2.11
N ALA A 111 5.44 -15.24 -2.02
CA ALA A 111 5.55 -14.12 -2.97
C ALA A 111 6.97 -13.54 -2.97
N GLY A 112 7.55 -13.31 -1.78
CA GLY A 112 8.93 -12.84 -1.64
C GLY A 112 9.97 -13.85 -2.15
N LEU A 113 9.79 -15.14 -1.88
CA LEU A 113 10.67 -16.20 -2.39
C LEU A 113 10.63 -16.28 -3.92
N LEU A 114 9.43 -16.19 -4.50
CA LEU A 114 9.25 -16.18 -5.95
C LEU A 114 9.89 -14.93 -6.55
N GLN A 115 9.65 -13.75 -5.98
CA GLN A 115 10.26 -12.50 -6.45
C GLN A 115 11.80 -12.54 -6.34
N ALA A 116 12.35 -13.09 -5.26
CA ALA A 116 13.78 -13.29 -5.10
C ALA A 116 14.33 -14.26 -6.14
N SER A 117 13.62 -15.36 -6.42
CA SER A 117 14.00 -16.35 -7.44
C SER A 117 14.02 -15.74 -8.84
N LEU A 118 12.99 -14.96 -9.20
CA LEU A 118 12.94 -14.22 -10.46
C LEU A 118 14.10 -13.22 -10.58
N GLY A 119 14.42 -12.53 -9.48
CA GLY A 119 15.56 -11.61 -9.40
C GLY A 119 16.91 -12.31 -9.59
N LEU A 120 17.12 -13.46 -8.94
CA LEU A 120 18.33 -14.27 -9.08
C LEU A 120 18.51 -14.80 -10.51
N LEU A 121 17.41 -15.23 -11.14
CA LEU A 121 17.40 -15.67 -12.54
C LEU A 121 17.46 -14.49 -13.54
N ARG A 122 17.51 -13.24 -13.05
CA ARG A 122 17.52 -12.01 -13.85
C ARG A 122 16.35 -11.93 -14.84
N LEU A 123 15.20 -12.46 -14.46
CA LEU A 123 13.97 -12.47 -15.27
C LEU A 123 13.25 -11.11 -15.29
N GLY A 124 13.90 -10.04 -14.83
CA GLY A 124 13.39 -8.67 -14.92
C GLY A 124 13.12 -8.24 -16.37
N PHE A 125 13.83 -8.81 -17.34
CA PHE A 125 13.61 -8.54 -18.76
C PHE A 125 12.18 -8.89 -19.22
N ILE A 126 11.47 -9.80 -18.52
CA ILE A 126 10.08 -10.16 -18.84
C ILE A 126 9.16 -8.94 -18.72
N VAL A 127 9.49 -7.99 -17.84
CA VAL A 127 8.72 -6.75 -17.69
C VAL A 127 8.81 -5.90 -18.96
N ASP A 128 9.92 -5.95 -19.70
CA ASP A 128 10.08 -5.22 -20.97
C ASP A 128 9.21 -5.79 -22.11
N PHE A 129 8.72 -7.02 -21.95
CA PHE A 129 7.77 -7.64 -22.89
C PHE A 129 6.31 -7.22 -22.65
N LEU A 130 6.00 -6.55 -21.53
CA LEU A 130 4.68 -6.00 -21.28
C LEU A 130 4.47 -4.75 -22.15
N SER A 131 3.43 -4.79 -22.99
CA SER A 131 3.12 -3.65 -23.84
C SER A 131 2.77 -2.41 -23.00
N HIS A 132 3.14 -1.22 -23.51
CA HIS A 132 2.78 0.03 -22.85
C HIS A 132 1.27 0.14 -22.60
N ALA A 133 0.44 -0.31 -23.54
CA ALA A 133 -1.01 -0.33 -23.40
C ALA A 133 -1.49 -1.22 -22.23
N THR A 134 -0.85 -2.37 -22.01
CA THR A 134 -1.17 -3.27 -20.90
C THR A 134 -0.85 -2.63 -19.56
N ILE A 135 0.32 -2.00 -19.44
CA ILE A 135 0.74 -1.32 -18.20
C ILE A 135 -0.19 -0.15 -17.90
N VAL A 136 -0.49 0.69 -18.89
CA VAL A 136 -1.41 1.84 -18.74
C VAL A 136 -2.83 1.36 -18.38
N GLY A 137 -3.33 0.30 -19.04
CA GLY A 137 -4.64 -0.27 -18.73
C GLY A 137 -4.73 -0.83 -17.31
N PHE A 138 -3.71 -1.56 -16.87
CA PHE A 138 -3.63 -2.07 -15.50
C PHE A 138 -3.55 -0.93 -14.48
N MET A 139 -2.72 0.09 -14.71
CA MET A 139 -2.62 1.27 -13.83
C MET A 139 -3.94 2.04 -13.75
N GLY A 140 -4.65 2.22 -14.88
CA GLY A 140 -5.96 2.87 -14.90
C GLY A 140 -7.03 2.09 -14.12
N GLY A 141 -7.05 0.77 -14.27
CA GLY A 141 -7.93 -0.12 -13.50
C GLY A 141 -7.62 -0.08 -12.01
N ALA A 142 -6.34 -0.19 -11.64
CA ALA A 142 -5.87 -0.05 -10.27
C ALA A 142 -6.25 1.30 -9.67
N ALA A 143 -6.02 2.41 -10.39
CA ALA A 143 -6.38 3.75 -9.94
C ALA A 143 -7.90 3.88 -9.71
N THR A 144 -8.72 3.33 -10.60
CA THR A 144 -10.18 3.31 -10.45
C THR A 144 -10.60 2.57 -9.18
N VAL A 145 -10.05 1.38 -8.94
CA VAL A 145 -10.32 0.61 -7.72
C VAL A 145 -9.89 1.38 -6.47
N VAL A 146 -8.72 2.01 -6.48
CA VAL A 146 -8.23 2.79 -5.33
C VAL A 146 -9.16 3.98 -5.04
N ILE A 147 -9.57 4.74 -6.06
CA ILE A 147 -10.50 5.88 -5.90
C ILE A 147 -11.81 5.40 -5.27
N LEU A 148 -12.37 4.31 -5.78
CA LEU A 148 -13.61 3.73 -5.24
C LEU A 148 -13.46 3.30 -3.78
N GLN A 149 -12.33 2.71 -3.41
CA GLN A 149 -12.06 2.30 -2.03
C GLN A 149 -11.80 3.49 -1.09
N GLN A 150 -11.31 4.62 -1.59
CA GLN A 150 -11.19 5.86 -0.79
C GLN A 150 -12.55 6.50 -0.48
N LEU A 151 -13.61 6.20 -1.26
CA LEU A 151 -14.95 6.75 -1.01
C LEU A 151 -15.49 6.39 0.38
N LYS A 152 -15.15 5.20 0.91
CA LYS A 152 -15.50 4.81 2.29
C LYS A 152 -15.02 5.84 3.31
N GLY A 153 -13.75 6.22 3.21
CA GLY A 153 -13.12 7.18 4.13
C GLY A 153 -13.65 8.59 3.94
N ILE A 154 -13.84 9.01 2.68
CA ILE A 154 -14.34 10.36 2.36
C ILE A 154 -15.77 10.53 2.86
N LEU A 155 -16.67 9.58 2.58
CA LEU A 155 -18.09 9.65 2.90
C LEU A 155 -18.41 9.33 4.37
N GLY A 156 -17.44 8.84 5.13
CA GLY A 156 -17.61 8.47 6.54
C GLY A 156 -18.52 7.24 6.76
N LEU A 157 -18.60 6.34 5.77
CA LEU A 157 -19.49 5.17 5.81
C LEU A 157 -18.96 4.10 6.78
N GLN A 158 -19.81 3.64 7.71
CA GLN A 158 -19.41 2.63 8.70
C GLN A 158 -19.44 1.20 8.12
N HIS A 159 -20.42 0.91 7.28
CA HIS A 159 -20.55 -0.35 6.56
C HIS A 159 -20.16 -0.12 5.11
N PHE A 160 -19.09 -0.73 4.62
CA PHE A 160 -18.69 -0.64 3.21
C PHE A 160 -18.32 -2.02 2.73
N THR A 161 -18.68 -2.33 1.48
CA THR A 161 -18.38 -3.65 0.90
C THR A 161 -16.89 -3.97 0.99
N GLN A 162 -16.58 -5.23 1.26
CA GLN A 162 -15.22 -5.78 1.25
C GLN A 162 -14.82 -6.29 -0.15
N SER A 163 -15.82 -6.39 -1.04
CA SER A 163 -15.64 -6.81 -2.42
C SER A 163 -14.89 -5.75 -3.22
N THR A 164 -14.02 -6.21 -4.12
CA THR A 164 -13.19 -5.32 -4.96
C THR A 164 -13.89 -4.95 -6.28
N ASP A 165 -14.97 -5.66 -6.61
CA ASP A 165 -15.77 -5.45 -7.80
C ASP A 165 -16.48 -4.10 -7.80
N ILE A 166 -16.27 -3.35 -8.89
CA ILE A 166 -16.78 -1.98 -9.07
C ILE A 166 -18.30 -1.91 -8.85
N ILE A 167 -19.03 -2.95 -9.26
CA ILE A 167 -20.49 -3.01 -9.15
C ILE A 167 -20.93 -3.06 -7.69
N SER A 168 -20.29 -3.88 -6.85
CA SER A 168 -20.66 -3.94 -5.42
C SER A 168 -20.24 -2.65 -4.71
N VAL A 169 -19.09 -2.06 -5.06
CA VAL A 169 -18.64 -0.81 -4.47
C VAL A 169 -19.60 0.34 -4.80
N LEU A 170 -19.95 0.50 -6.09
CA LEU A 170 -20.93 1.52 -6.48
C LEU A 170 -22.30 1.27 -5.85
N ARG A 171 -22.77 0.01 -5.80
CA ARG A 171 -24.04 -0.32 -5.13
C ARG A 171 -24.01 0.07 -3.65
N SER A 172 -22.92 -0.22 -2.93
CA SER A 172 -22.73 0.16 -1.52
C SER A 172 -22.78 1.68 -1.34
N VAL A 173 -22.07 2.43 -2.19
CA VAL A 173 -22.06 3.90 -2.15
C VAL A 173 -23.45 4.47 -2.39
N PHE A 174 -24.18 4.00 -3.40
CA PHE A 174 -25.52 4.51 -3.71
C PHE A 174 -26.57 4.09 -2.68
N SER A 175 -26.49 2.87 -2.12
CA SER A 175 -27.46 2.43 -1.11
C SER A 175 -27.26 3.10 0.25
N GLN A 176 -26.04 3.55 0.56
CA GLN A 176 -25.68 4.13 1.85
C GLN A 176 -25.43 5.64 1.79
N ILE A 177 -25.78 6.30 0.69
CA ILE A 177 -25.63 7.76 0.54
C ILE A 177 -26.45 8.55 1.59
N HIS A 178 -27.45 7.91 2.20
CA HIS A 178 -28.25 8.47 3.29
C HIS A 178 -27.56 8.38 4.66
N GLU A 179 -26.53 7.53 4.83
CA GLU A 179 -25.73 7.41 6.07
C GLU A 179 -24.51 8.34 6.08
N VAL A 180 -24.38 9.21 5.07
CA VAL A 180 -23.25 10.15 4.97
C VAL A 180 -23.21 11.03 6.23
N ASN A 181 -22.11 10.91 6.97
CA ASN A 181 -21.99 11.54 8.27
C ASN A 181 -21.60 13.01 8.12
N PHE A 182 -22.60 13.90 8.08
CA PHE A 182 -22.37 15.35 7.94
C PHE A 182 -21.54 15.95 9.09
N TYR A 183 -21.59 15.35 10.28
CA TYR A 183 -20.76 15.76 11.42
C TYR A 183 -19.27 15.51 11.20
N PHE A 184 -18.91 14.48 10.43
CA PHE A 184 -17.52 14.22 10.06
C PHE A 184 -16.92 15.37 9.24
N TYR A 185 -17.67 15.84 8.24
CA TYR A 185 -17.27 16.98 7.41
C TYR A 185 -17.21 18.28 8.20
N PHE A 186 -18.18 18.53 9.07
CA PHE A 186 -18.19 19.71 9.93
C PHE A 186 -16.99 19.72 10.90
N SER A 187 -16.64 18.56 11.46
CA SER A 187 -15.45 18.41 12.33
C SER A 187 -14.14 18.65 11.57
N ILE A 188 -14.01 18.17 10.32
CA ILE A 188 -12.84 18.44 9.47
C ILE A 188 -12.74 19.93 9.16
N TYR A 189 -13.84 20.55 8.78
CA TYR A 189 -13.89 21.98 8.46
C TYR A 189 -13.47 22.84 9.66
N LEU A 190 -13.99 22.55 10.86
CA LEU A 190 -13.60 23.22 12.10
C LEU A 190 -12.10 23.06 12.39
N TYR A 191 -11.54 21.88 12.12
CA TYR A 191 -10.11 21.62 12.33
C TYR A 191 -9.22 22.41 11.37
N ILE A 192 -9.63 22.56 10.11
CA ILE A 192 -8.89 23.31 9.09
C ILE A 192 -8.96 24.82 9.32
N VAL A 193 -10.11 25.33 9.79
CA VAL A 193 -10.32 26.77 10.02
C VAL A 193 -9.70 27.26 11.34
N ASN A 194 -9.41 26.36 12.29
CA ASN A 194 -8.76 26.70 13.56
C ASN A 194 -7.23 26.48 13.55
N PHE A 195 -6.62 26.31 12.36
CA PHE A 195 -5.17 26.33 12.12
C PHE A 195 -4.83 27.52 11.22
#